data_AF-A0A6J7UNE6-F1
#
_entry.id   AF-A0A6J7UNE6-F1
#
_cell.length_a   1.000
_cell.length_b   1.000
_cell.length_c   1.000
_cell.angle_alpha   90.00
_cell.angle_beta   90.00
_cell.angle_gamma   90.00
#
_symmetry.space_group_name_H-M   'P 1'
#
loop_
_entity.id
_entity.type
_entity.pdbx_description
1 polymer ?
#
loop_
_entity_poly.entity_id
_entity_poly.type
_entity_poly.pdbx_seq_one_letter_code
_entity_poly.pdbx_strand_id
1 'polypeptide(L)'
;MAAQKKAPAKKAPAKKAPAKKAAVKKTAKAPAPIGPYTPVVRAGDWIIVSGQLGLKDGVLQKGVSAQTTQAVKNLKERLAEMGANINDVKKTLCFLTDMETFSIFNEAYVAGFGNSRPARSTIGVASLPANGQVEIEAWAYKPLR
;
A
#
# COMPACT_ATOMS: atom_id res chain seq x y z
N MET A 1 6.09 -34.78 76.79
CA MET A 1 6.59 -33.49 76.25
C MET A 1 7.14 -33.73 74.85
N ALA A 2 6.49 -33.18 73.81
CA ALA A 2 7.09 -32.83 72.52
C ALA A 2 5.98 -32.20 71.65
N ALA A 3 6.09 -30.89 71.40
CA ALA A 3 5.18 -30.15 70.54
C ALA A 3 5.50 -30.41 69.06
N GLN A 4 4.47 -30.55 68.23
CA GLN A 4 4.60 -30.36 66.78
C GLN A 4 3.57 -29.34 66.29
N LYS A 5 4.08 -28.15 65.97
CA LYS A 5 3.41 -27.10 65.21
C LYS A 5 3.23 -27.59 63.77
N LYS A 6 2.00 -27.55 63.24
CA LYS A 6 1.74 -27.64 61.79
C LYS A 6 1.55 -26.24 61.19
N ALA A 7 2.26 -26.01 60.10
CA ALA A 7 2.44 -24.77 59.35
C ALA A 7 1.17 -24.32 58.58
N PRO A 8 1.07 -23.03 58.18
CA PRO A 8 -0.10 -22.48 57.49
C PRO A 8 -0.15 -22.86 56.00
N ALA A 9 -1.38 -22.90 55.47
CA ALA A 9 -1.71 -23.24 54.09
C ALA A 9 -1.06 -22.30 53.06
N LYS A 10 -0.44 -22.87 52.02
CA LYS A 10 0.06 -22.14 50.85
C LYS A 10 -1.11 -21.76 49.93
N LYS A 11 -1.30 -20.45 49.68
CA LYS A 11 -2.20 -19.94 48.63
C LYS A 11 -1.66 -20.30 47.24
N ALA A 12 -2.52 -20.80 46.36
CA ALA A 12 -2.22 -21.05 44.95
C ALA A 12 -2.01 -19.73 44.17
N PRO A 13 -1.16 -19.69 43.13
CA PRO A 13 -0.91 -18.48 42.36
C PRO A 13 -2.08 -18.17 41.40
N ALA A 14 -2.49 -16.90 41.36
CA ALA A 14 -3.52 -16.39 40.47
C ALA A 14 -3.08 -16.45 39.00
N LYS A 15 -3.95 -16.97 38.11
CA LYS A 15 -3.77 -16.97 36.65
C LYS A 15 -3.86 -15.53 36.12
N LYS A 16 -2.81 -15.04 35.45
CA LYS A 16 -2.84 -13.77 34.71
C LYS A 16 -3.72 -13.92 33.46
N ALA A 17 -4.67 -13.01 33.28
CA ALA A 17 -5.49 -12.91 32.07
C ALA A 17 -4.63 -12.50 30.85
N PRO A 18 -4.94 -12.99 29.63
CA PRO A 18 -4.16 -12.67 28.44
C PRO A 18 -4.37 -11.20 28.04
N ALA A 19 -3.27 -10.53 27.70
CA ALA A 19 -3.26 -9.16 27.19
C ALA A 19 -4.08 -9.07 25.89
N LYS A 20 -4.93 -8.04 25.80
CA LYS A 20 -5.73 -7.73 24.61
C LYS A 20 -4.80 -7.51 23.42
N LYS A 21 -4.90 -8.35 22.38
CA LYS A 21 -4.27 -8.10 21.08
C LYS A 21 -4.80 -6.76 20.55
N ALA A 22 -3.91 -5.80 20.32
CA ALA A 22 -4.26 -4.56 19.65
C ALA A 22 -4.89 -4.91 18.29
N ALA A 23 -6.11 -4.42 18.07
CA ALA A 23 -6.82 -4.62 16.82
C ALA A 23 -6.02 -3.95 15.70
N VAL A 24 -5.45 -4.76 14.81
CA VAL A 24 -4.86 -4.29 13.56
C VAL A 24 -5.98 -3.60 12.78
N LYS A 25 -5.88 -2.27 12.60
CA LYS A 25 -6.74 -1.55 11.66
C LYS A 25 -6.58 -2.24 10.31
N LYS A 26 -7.63 -2.90 9.82
CA LYS A 26 -7.69 -3.40 8.44
C LYS A 26 -7.58 -2.17 7.53
N THR A 27 -6.39 -1.89 7.03
CA THR A 27 -6.22 -1.02 5.87
C THR A 27 -6.97 -1.69 4.74
N ALA A 28 -7.87 -0.95 4.08
CA ALA A 28 -8.50 -1.42 2.86
C ALA A 28 -7.41 -1.93 1.92
N LYS A 29 -7.53 -3.17 1.45
CA LYS A 29 -6.51 -3.83 0.63
C LYS A 29 -6.61 -3.29 -0.79
N ALA A 30 -5.48 -3.11 -1.46
CA ALA A 30 -5.45 -2.71 -2.86
C ALA A 30 -6.29 -3.67 -3.72
N PRO A 31 -6.90 -3.17 -4.82
CA PRO A 31 -7.83 -3.95 -5.64
C PRO A 31 -7.17 -5.21 -6.19
N ALA A 32 -7.96 -6.30 -6.28
CA ALA A 32 -7.49 -7.54 -6.88
C ALA A 32 -7.05 -7.32 -8.34
N PRO A 33 -6.03 -8.05 -8.83
CA PRO A 33 -5.62 -7.97 -10.23
C PRO A 33 -6.76 -8.34 -11.19
N ILE A 34 -6.85 -7.63 -12.31
CA ILE A 34 -7.89 -7.80 -13.35
C ILE A 34 -7.45 -8.81 -14.43
N GLY A 35 -6.26 -9.39 -14.29
CA GLY A 35 -5.69 -10.33 -15.26
C GLY A 35 -4.59 -11.21 -14.65
N PRO A 36 -3.93 -12.05 -15.47
CA PRO A 36 -2.96 -13.04 -15.01
C PRO A 36 -1.58 -12.41 -14.74
N TYR A 37 -1.49 -11.49 -13.78
CA TYR A 37 -0.24 -10.84 -13.39
C TYR A 37 -0.12 -10.70 -11.87
N THR A 38 1.12 -10.53 -11.40
CA THR A 38 1.40 -10.30 -9.98
C THR A 38 1.35 -8.80 -9.67
N PRO A 39 0.52 -8.32 -8.72
CA PRO A 39 0.36 -6.88 -8.48
C PRO A 39 1.63 -6.17 -8.03
N VAL A 40 2.51 -6.87 -7.30
CA VAL A 40 3.79 -6.37 -6.84
C VAL A 40 4.76 -7.54 -6.68
N VAL A 41 5.98 -7.38 -7.15
CA VAL A 41 7.05 -8.37 -7.03
C VAL A 41 8.30 -7.74 -6.43
N ARG A 42 9.12 -8.57 -5.81
CA ARG A 42 10.46 -8.20 -5.36
C ARG A 42 11.50 -8.98 -6.16
N ALA A 43 12.49 -8.28 -6.68
CA ALA A 43 13.64 -8.83 -7.40
C ALA A 43 14.92 -8.26 -6.76
N GLY A 44 15.44 -8.97 -5.76
CA GLY A 44 16.53 -8.47 -4.91
C GLY A 44 16.11 -7.20 -4.14
N ASP A 45 16.89 -6.13 -4.32
CA ASP A 45 16.66 -4.83 -3.68
C ASP A 45 15.58 -3.99 -4.37
N TRP A 46 15.12 -4.43 -5.55
CA TRP A 46 14.07 -3.75 -6.30
C TRP A 46 12.69 -4.34 -5.99
N ILE A 47 11.71 -3.44 -5.87
CA ILE A 47 10.30 -3.76 -5.78
C ILE A 47 9.62 -3.13 -6.98
N ILE A 48 8.90 -3.94 -7.75
CA ILE A 48 8.25 -3.53 -8.98
C ILE A 48 6.75 -3.67 -8.77
N VAL A 49 6.04 -2.54 -8.88
CA VAL A 49 4.59 -2.46 -8.70
C VAL A 49 3.96 -2.34 -10.07
N SER A 50 3.09 -3.29 -10.42
CA SER A 50 2.31 -3.25 -11.66
C SER A 50 1.48 -1.96 -11.74
N GLY A 51 1.00 -1.61 -12.94
CA GLY A 51 0.16 -0.45 -13.13
C GLY A 51 -1.05 -0.40 -12.18
N GLN A 52 -1.19 0.74 -11.50
CA GLN A 52 -2.28 1.00 -10.56
C GLN A 52 -3.29 1.95 -11.21
N LEU A 53 -4.49 1.44 -11.43
CA LEU A 53 -5.65 2.24 -11.81
C LEU A 53 -6.29 2.89 -10.58
N GLY A 54 -7.13 3.88 -10.83
CA GLY A 54 -7.98 4.54 -9.83
C GLY A 54 -9.16 3.69 -9.34
N LEU A 55 -8.95 2.40 -9.07
CA LEU A 55 -9.97 1.47 -8.61
C LEU A 55 -10.03 1.43 -7.08
N LYS A 56 -11.23 1.53 -6.53
CA LYS A 56 -11.51 1.31 -5.11
C LYS A 56 -12.57 0.22 -5.00
N ASP A 57 -12.24 -0.89 -4.34
CA ASP A 57 -13.16 -2.03 -4.17
C ASP A 57 -13.74 -2.53 -5.51
N GLY A 58 -12.93 -2.49 -6.58
CA GLY A 58 -13.33 -2.87 -7.94
C GLY A 58 -14.06 -1.78 -8.74
N VAL A 59 -14.35 -0.62 -8.13
CA VAL A 59 -15.07 0.49 -8.78
C VAL A 59 -14.12 1.61 -9.17
N LEU A 60 -14.14 2.00 -10.44
CA LEU A 60 -13.31 3.08 -10.97
C LEU A 60 -13.81 4.43 -10.45
N GLN A 61 -12.89 5.22 -9.89
CA GLN A 61 -13.22 6.58 -9.43
C GLN A 61 -13.51 7.52 -10.61
N LYS A 62 -14.29 8.57 -10.35
CA LYS A 62 -14.73 9.50 -11.39
C LYS A 62 -13.72 10.64 -11.56
N GLY A 63 -13.24 10.81 -12.80
CA GLY A 63 -12.36 11.90 -13.19
C GLY A 63 -10.89 11.70 -12.78
N VAL A 64 -10.01 12.39 -13.50
CA VAL A 64 -8.54 12.24 -13.42
C VAL A 64 -8.01 12.47 -12.01
N SER A 65 -8.49 13.50 -11.30
CA SER A 65 -8.03 13.81 -9.93
C SER A 65 -8.33 12.66 -8.95
N ALA A 66 -9.58 12.16 -8.94
CA ALA A 66 -9.97 11.09 -8.04
C ALA A 66 -9.30 9.77 -8.41
N GLN A 67 -9.16 9.48 -9.71
CA GLN A 67 -8.44 8.30 -10.17
C GLN A 67 -6.96 8.34 -9.82
N THR A 68 -6.29 9.47 -10.00
CA THR A 68 -4.88 9.66 -9.61
C THR A 68 -4.70 9.46 -8.11
N THR A 69 -5.56 10.08 -7.31
CA THR A 69 -5.54 9.95 -5.84
C THR A 69 -5.68 8.49 -5.42
N GLN A 70 -6.64 7.78 -6.02
CA GLN A 70 -6.87 6.37 -5.72
C GLN A 70 -5.74 5.46 -6.24
N ALA A 71 -5.19 5.74 -7.43
CA ALA A 71 -4.06 5.00 -7.99
C ALA A 71 -2.83 5.09 -7.08
N VAL A 72 -2.51 6.30 -6.58
CA VAL A 72 -1.40 6.49 -5.63
C VAL A 72 -1.69 5.82 -4.28
N LYS A 73 -2.95 5.79 -3.82
CA LYS A 73 -3.33 5.02 -2.63
C LYS A 73 -3.10 3.51 -2.82
N ASN A 74 -3.53 2.97 -3.95
CA ASN A 74 -3.32 1.56 -4.29
C ASN A 74 -1.82 1.24 -4.38
N LEU A 75 -1.03 2.14 -4.99
CA LEU A 75 0.43 2.03 -5.06
C LEU A 75 1.07 1.92 -3.66
N LYS A 76 0.66 2.79 -2.73
CA LYS A 76 1.15 2.76 -1.34
C LYS A 76 0.82 1.45 -0.64
N GLU A 77 -0.36 0.91 -0.86
CA GLU A 77 -0.79 -0.38 -0.31
C GLU A 77 0.05 -1.53 -0.88
N ARG A 78 0.33 -1.53 -2.18
CA ARG A 78 1.22 -2.53 -2.82
C ARG A 78 2.65 -2.46 -2.31
N LEU A 79 3.19 -1.26 -2.12
CA LEU A 79 4.52 -1.08 -1.50
C LEU A 79 4.53 -1.62 -0.06
N ALA A 80 3.47 -1.38 0.71
CA ALA A 80 3.36 -1.85 2.09
C ALA A 80 3.34 -3.38 2.19
N GLU A 81 2.77 -4.10 1.22
CA GLU A 81 2.82 -5.57 1.14
C GLU A 81 4.27 -6.10 1.08
N MET A 82 5.20 -5.30 0.57
CA MET A 82 6.64 -5.62 0.48
C MET A 82 7.49 -4.92 1.56
N GLY A 83 6.84 -4.35 2.57
CA GLY A 83 7.49 -3.60 3.64
C GLY A 83 8.10 -2.27 3.19
N ALA A 84 7.74 -1.76 2.00
CA ALA A 84 8.20 -0.48 1.46
C ALA A 84 7.15 0.63 1.62
N ASN A 85 7.55 1.87 1.31
CA ASN A 85 6.67 3.03 1.31
C ASN A 85 6.95 3.95 0.11
N ILE A 86 6.18 5.03 -0.02
CA ILE A 86 6.25 5.96 -1.16
C ILE A 86 7.61 6.66 -1.35
N ASN A 87 8.42 6.76 -0.29
CA ASN A 87 9.77 7.35 -0.36
C ASN A 87 10.81 6.37 -0.92
N ASP A 88 10.49 5.08 -0.91
CA ASP A 88 11.33 4.04 -1.51
C ASP A 88 11.19 4.05 -3.06
N VAL A 89 10.13 4.68 -3.61
CA VAL A 89 9.91 4.80 -5.06
C VAL A 89 10.98 5.67 -5.72
N LYS A 90 11.60 5.17 -6.78
CA LYS A 90 12.66 5.86 -7.54
C LYS A 90 12.25 6.20 -8.97
N LYS A 91 11.36 5.42 -9.58
CA LYS A 91 10.81 5.67 -10.90
C LYS A 91 9.31 5.42 -10.93
N THR A 92 8.57 6.29 -11.61
CA THR A 92 7.19 6.05 -12.03
C THR A 92 7.05 6.16 -13.54
N LEU A 93 6.19 5.33 -14.11
CA LEU A 93 5.70 5.48 -15.48
C LEU A 93 4.19 5.70 -15.40
N CYS A 94 3.75 6.83 -15.92
CA CYS A 94 2.38 7.29 -15.80
C CYS A 94 1.73 7.36 -17.18
N PHE A 95 0.52 6.84 -17.28
CA PHE A 95 -0.24 6.79 -18.52
C PHE A 95 -1.51 7.62 -18.36
N LEU A 96 -1.76 8.52 -19.31
CA LEU A 96 -2.98 9.31 -19.38
C LEU A 96 -3.69 9.03 -20.70
N THR A 97 -5.00 8.86 -20.66
CA THR A 97 -5.82 8.76 -21.89
C THR A 97 -6.06 10.10 -22.56
N ASP A 98 -5.91 11.20 -21.80
CA ASP A 98 -6.05 12.57 -22.29
C ASP A 98 -4.96 13.45 -21.66
N MET A 99 -4.07 13.96 -22.52
CA MET A 99 -2.95 14.81 -22.10
C MET A 99 -3.36 16.24 -21.73
N GLU A 100 -4.56 16.69 -22.10
CA GLU A 100 -5.09 17.99 -21.66
C GLU A 100 -5.32 18.00 -20.13
N THR A 101 -5.51 16.82 -19.52
CA THR A 101 -5.70 16.65 -18.08
C THR A 101 -4.40 16.60 -17.26
N PHE A 102 -3.25 16.80 -17.89
CA PHE A 102 -1.93 16.62 -17.26
C PHE A 102 -1.71 17.51 -16.02
N SER A 103 -2.23 18.74 -16.00
CA SER A 103 -2.17 19.63 -14.83
C SER A 103 -2.95 19.05 -13.64
N ILE A 104 -4.19 18.60 -13.86
CA ILE A 104 -5.06 17.98 -12.86
C ILE A 104 -4.41 16.71 -12.30
N PHE A 105 -3.83 15.88 -13.17
CA PHE A 105 -3.04 14.73 -12.76
C PHE A 105 -1.87 15.14 -11.86
N ASN A 106 -1.11 16.17 -12.25
CA ASN A 106 0.09 16.59 -11.51
C ASN A 106 -0.23 17.07 -10.09
N GLU A 107 -1.31 17.83 -9.90
CA GLU A 107 -1.74 18.29 -8.58
C GLU A 107 -2.04 17.10 -7.65
N ALA A 108 -2.87 16.16 -8.11
CA ALA A 108 -3.22 14.96 -7.34
C ALA A 108 -2.00 14.05 -7.11
N TYR A 109 -1.12 13.92 -8.11
CA TYR A 109 0.12 13.16 -8.01
C TYR A 109 1.06 13.75 -6.94
N VAL A 110 1.28 15.07 -6.96
CA VAL A 110 2.12 15.77 -5.98
C VAL A 110 1.57 15.60 -4.56
N ALA A 111 0.26 15.79 -4.38
CA ALA A 111 -0.41 15.57 -3.10
C ALA A 111 -0.24 14.11 -2.61
N GLY A 112 -0.37 13.14 -3.51
CA GLY A 112 -0.20 11.73 -3.21
C GLY A 112 1.23 11.35 -2.83
N PHE A 113 2.24 11.91 -3.48
CA PHE A 113 3.65 11.61 -3.22
C PHE A 113 4.28 12.44 -2.08
N GLY A 114 3.62 13.49 -1.59
CA GLY A 114 4.12 14.32 -0.48
C GLY A 114 5.43 15.01 -0.85
N ASN A 115 6.52 14.67 -0.15
CA ASN A 115 7.87 15.18 -0.44
C ASN A 115 8.68 14.26 -1.36
N SER A 116 8.19 13.03 -1.65
CA SER A 116 8.88 12.10 -2.55
C SER A 116 8.78 12.59 -4.00
N ARG A 117 9.92 12.69 -4.69
CA ARG A 117 10.04 13.14 -6.09
C ARG A 117 10.81 12.08 -6.90
N PRO A 118 10.20 10.93 -7.25
CA PRO A 118 10.86 9.94 -8.09
C PRO A 118 11.10 10.50 -9.49
N ALA A 119 12.06 9.92 -10.21
CA ALA A 119 12.13 10.10 -11.66
C ALA A 119 10.79 9.68 -12.28
N ARG A 120 10.34 10.38 -13.32
CA ARG A 120 9.00 10.18 -13.88
C ARG A 120 9.02 10.32 -15.39
N SER A 121 8.26 9.46 -16.05
CA SER A 121 7.84 9.64 -17.44
C SER A 121 6.31 9.62 -17.46
N THR A 122 5.70 10.52 -18.23
CA THR A 122 4.25 10.54 -18.44
C THR A 122 3.99 10.56 -19.94
N ILE A 123 3.13 9.67 -20.42
CA ILE A 123 2.78 9.57 -21.85
C ILE A 123 1.27 9.50 -22.05
N GLY A 124 0.83 9.96 -23.21
CA GLY A 124 -0.53 9.74 -23.70
C GLY A 124 -0.70 8.34 -24.27
N VAL A 125 -1.84 7.70 -23.99
CA VAL A 125 -2.20 6.37 -24.52
C VAL A 125 -3.63 6.38 -25.05
N ALA A 126 -3.94 5.49 -26.00
CA ALA A 126 -5.27 5.44 -26.62
C ALA A 126 -6.37 5.00 -25.64
N SER A 127 -6.07 4.08 -24.73
CA SER A 127 -7.02 3.54 -23.76
C SER A 127 -6.31 2.82 -22.61
N LEU A 128 -6.98 2.69 -21.47
CA LEU A 128 -6.53 1.90 -20.32
C LEU A 128 -7.59 0.84 -19.94
N PRO A 129 -7.22 -0.22 -19.21
CA PRO A 129 -8.17 -1.20 -18.73
C PRO A 129 -9.27 -0.56 -17.86
N ALA A 130 -10.43 -1.22 -17.79
CA ALA A 130 -11.61 -0.73 -17.05
C ALA A 130 -12.09 0.68 -17.44
N ASN A 131 -11.72 1.18 -18.63
CA ASN A 131 -11.95 2.56 -19.07
C ASN A 131 -11.31 3.60 -18.12
N GLY A 132 -10.17 3.26 -17.54
CA GLY A 132 -9.36 4.16 -16.75
C GLY A 132 -8.91 5.39 -17.54
N GLN A 133 -8.74 6.50 -16.85
CA GLN A 133 -8.13 7.73 -17.38
C GLN A 133 -6.66 7.87 -16.98
N VAL A 134 -6.28 7.24 -15.86
CA VAL A 134 -4.94 7.30 -15.27
C VAL A 134 -4.49 5.93 -14.81
N GLU A 135 -3.26 5.56 -15.17
CA GLU A 135 -2.57 4.38 -14.63
C GLU A 135 -1.14 4.75 -14.21
N ILE A 136 -0.69 4.26 -13.06
CA ILE A 136 0.64 4.56 -12.50
C ILE A 136 1.37 3.26 -12.16
N GLU A 137 2.47 2.99 -12.85
CA GLU A 137 3.46 1.96 -12.50
C GLU A 137 4.56 2.58 -11.64
N ALA A 138 5.19 1.79 -10.75
CA ALA A 138 6.35 2.26 -10.00
C ALA A 138 7.41 1.19 -9.74
N TRP A 139 8.64 1.66 -9.67
CA TRP A 139 9.81 0.92 -9.20
C TRP A 139 10.31 1.57 -7.92
N ALA A 140 10.45 0.76 -6.87
CA ALA A 140 11.00 1.16 -5.59
C ALA A 140 12.29 0.41 -5.29
N TYR A 141 13.22 1.10 -4.64
CA TYR A 141 14.50 0.54 -4.21
C TYR A 141 14.52 0.44 -2.69
N LYS A 142 14.62 -0.77 -2.17
CA LYS A 142 14.68 -1.06 -0.74
C LYS A 142 15.55 -2.30 -0.47
N PRO A 143 16.82 -2.10 -0.10
CA PRO A 143 17.73 -3.18 0.16
C PRO A 143 17.22 -4.20 1.17
N LEU A 144 17.44 -5.48 0.88
CA LEU A 144 17.30 -6.55 1.86
C LEU A 144 18.48 -6.43 2.83
N ARG A 145 18.19 -6.22 4.12
CA ARG A 145 19.23 -6.25 5.15
C ARG A 145 19.76 -7.67 5.32
#